data_AF-A0A2M7IVS8-F1
#
_entry.id   AF-A0A2M7IVS8-F1
#
_cell.length_a   1.000
_cell.length_b   1.000
_cell.length_c   1.000
_cell.angle_alpha   90.00
_cell.angle_beta   90.00
_cell.angle_gamma   90.00
#
_symmetry.space_group_name_H-M   'P 1'
#
loop_
_entity.id
_entity.type
_entity.pdbx_description
1 polymer ?
#
loop_
_entity_poly.entity_id
_entity_poly.type
_entity_poly.pdbx_seq_one_letter_code
_entity_poly.pdbx_strand_id
1 'polypeptide(L)'
;MKTTKVTVVLLFVSFFLLSVNSSAQTMTIDGSFADWNGVAAYVTDAGGDNGGANNDLTAGYYAVDATTLYLKTDVAGTFLPIDFTDYYIIYFDTDRSTGTGYTAGWWSMGADYR
;
A
#
# COMPACT_ATOMS: atom_id res chain seq x y z
N MET A 1 -13.27 63.15 14.66
CA MET A 1 -13.36 61.97 13.78
C MET A 1 -12.11 61.11 13.98
N LYS A 2 -12.24 59.90 14.53
CA LYS A 2 -11.14 58.93 14.62
C LYS A 2 -11.27 57.98 13.44
N THR A 3 -10.29 57.95 12.55
CA THR A 3 -10.22 57.02 11.41
C THR A 3 -9.64 55.69 11.90
N THR A 4 -10.48 54.68 12.02
CA THR A 4 -10.06 53.31 12.30
C THR A 4 -9.44 52.72 11.03
N LYS A 5 -8.16 52.36 11.08
CA LYS A 5 -7.50 51.61 10.01
C LYS A 5 -7.94 50.14 10.10
N VAL A 6 -8.59 49.63 9.05
CA VAL A 6 -8.88 48.20 8.91
C VAL A 6 -7.72 47.55 8.17
N THR A 7 -7.01 46.64 8.82
CA THR A 7 -5.97 45.82 8.20
C THR A 7 -6.63 44.52 7.74
N VAL A 8 -6.60 44.24 6.43
CA VAL A 8 -7.02 42.96 5.85
C VAL A 8 -5.80 42.04 5.82
N VAL A 9 -5.85 40.93 6.54
CA VAL A 9 -4.84 39.87 6.46
C VAL A 9 -5.37 38.81 5.48
N LEU A 10 -4.79 38.72 4.28
CA LEU A 10 -5.05 37.61 3.38
C LEU A 10 -4.22 36.41 3.83
N LEU A 11 -4.89 35.39 4.36
CA LEU A 11 -4.30 34.07 4.60
C LEU A 11 -4.35 33.29 3.29
N PHE A 12 -3.23 33.14 2.59
CA PHE A 12 -3.08 32.17 1.52
C PHE A 12 -2.98 30.78 2.14
N VAL A 13 -4.12 30.11 2.33
CA VAL A 13 -4.13 28.68 2.62
C VAL A 13 -3.80 27.98 1.30
N SER A 14 -2.54 27.61 1.11
CA SER A 14 -2.14 26.70 0.03
C SER A 14 -2.84 25.37 0.26
N PHE A 15 -3.93 25.14 -0.49
CA PHE A 15 -4.42 23.79 -0.76
C PHE A 15 -3.35 23.09 -1.60
N PHE A 16 -2.39 22.43 -0.94
CA PHE A 16 -1.64 21.36 -1.57
C PHE A 16 -2.66 20.27 -1.88
N LEU A 17 -3.16 20.25 -3.11
CA LEU A 17 -3.84 19.09 -3.67
C LEU A 17 -2.77 18.00 -3.69
N LEU A 18 -2.76 17.13 -2.68
CA LEU A 18 -2.18 15.82 -2.81
C LEU A 18 -3.05 15.07 -3.82
N SER A 19 -2.82 15.31 -5.09
CA SER A 19 -3.19 14.35 -6.11
C SER A 19 -2.34 13.13 -5.82
N VAL A 20 -2.92 12.15 -5.11
CA VAL A 20 -2.53 10.76 -5.28
C VAL A 20 -2.78 10.47 -6.76
N ASN A 21 -1.75 10.72 -7.56
CA ASN A 21 -1.68 10.25 -8.93
C ASN A 21 -1.53 8.74 -8.81
N SER A 22 -2.63 8.01 -8.60
CA SER A 22 -2.73 6.73 -9.29
C SER A 22 -3.04 7.06 -10.74
N SER A 23 -2.08 7.68 -11.45
CA SER A 23 -2.11 7.67 -12.90
C SER A 23 -2.22 6.21 -13.28
N ALA A 24 -3.19 5.85 -14.11
CA ALA A 24 -3.28 4.50 -14.63
C ALA A 24 -1.92 4.13 -15.22
N GLN A 25 -1.21 3.23 -14.55
CA GLN A 25 0.15 2.86 -14.90
C GLN A 25 0.15 1.37 -15.19
N THR A 26 0.16 1.06 -16.49
CA THR A 26 0.33 -0.32 -16.94
C THR A 26 1.77 -0.74 -16.65
N MET A 27 1.92 -1.81 -15.87
CA MET A 27 3.21 -2.40 -15.50
C MET A 27 3.40 -3.73 -16.21
N THR A 28 4.66 -4.09 -16.45
CA THR A 28 5.03 -5.40 -16.99
C THR A 28 5.50 -6.31 -15.84
N ILE A 29 4.97 -7.53 -15.75
CA ILE A 29 5.43 -8.54 -14.80
C ILE A 29 6.50 -9.40 -15.47
N ASP A 30 7.72 -8.89 -15.54
CA ASP A 30 8.87 -9.52 -16.19
C ASP A 30 10.05 -9.77 -15.23
N GLY A 31 9.88 -9.48 -13.94
CA GLY A 31 10.94 -9.56 -12.92
C GLY A 31 11.81 -8.31 -12.82
N SER A 32 11.61 -7.30 -13.67
CA SER A 32 12.19 -5.97 -13.52
C SER A 32 11.33 -5.11 -12.59
N PHE A 33 11.97 -4.38 -11.68
CA PHE A 33 11.28 -3.42 -10.81
C PHE A 33 11.31 -1.98 -11.35
N ALA A 34 11.75 -1.78 -12.60
CA ALA A 34 11.88 -0.45 -13.19
C ALA A 34 10.55 0.33 -13.22
N ASP A 35 9.44 -0.37 -13.49
CA ASP A 35 8.11 0.23 -13.52
C ASP A 35 7.68 0.76 -12.14
N TRP A 36 8.24 0.26 -11.05
CA TRP A 36 7.90 0.73 -9.70
C TRP A 36 8.62 2.02 -9.29
N ASN A 37 9.48 2.59 -10.15
CA ASN A 37 10.18 3.83 -9.84
C ASN A 37 9.20 5.00 -9.67
N GLY A 38 9.29 5.70 -8.54
CA GLY A 38 8.39 6.80 -8.20
C GLY A 38 7.03 6.38 -7.63
N VAL A 39 6.74 5.07 -7.57
CA VAL A 39 5.56 4.55 -6.86
C VAL A 39 5.84 4.55 -5.36
N ALA A 40 5.11 5.38 -4.62
CA ALA A 40 5.23 5.43 -3.17
C ALA A 40 4.70 4.14 -2.52
N ALA A 41 5.34 3.71 -1.43
CA ALA A 41 4.79 2.65 -0.59
C ALA A 41 3.43 3.09 -0.03
N TYR A 42 2.44 2.21 -0.10
CA TYR A 42 1.15 2.40 0.54
C TYR A 42 1.25 2.23 2.06
N VAL A 43 2.05 1.26 2.48
CA VAL A 43 2.33 0.96 3.87
C VAL A 43 3.79 0.58 4.04
N THR A 44 4.37 0.94 5.17
CA THR A 44 5.72 0.55 5.57
C THR A 44 5.64 -0.14 6.93
N ASP A 45 6.49 -1.14 7.12
CA ASP A 45 6.61 -1.89 8.36
C ASP A 45 8.07 -1.93 8.81
N ALA A 46 8.29 -2.05 10.11
CA ALA A 46 9.63 -1.98 10.68
C ALA A 46 10.35 -3.31 10.51
N GLY A 47 11.45 -3.33 9.75
CA GLY A 47 12.26 -4.55 9.65
C GLY A 47 12.85 -5.00 10.99
N GLY A 48 13.00 -6.30 11.15
CA GLY A 48 13.60 -6.97 12.30
C GLY A 48 12.64 -7.27 13.44
N ASP A 49 11.33 -7.11 13.24
CA ASP A 49 10.31 -7.43 14.24
C ASP A 49 9.60 -8.79 14.01
N ASN A 50 9.88 -9.44 12.88
CA ASN A 50 9.56 -10.84 12.62
C ASN A 50 10.79 -11.76 12.80
N GLY A 51 10.57 -13.01 13.24
CA GLY A 51 11.62 -13.96 13.63
C GLY A 51 12.57 -14.44 12.53
N GLY A 52 12.42 -13.97 11.29
CA GLY A 52 13.32 -14.29 10.17
C GLY A 52 13.21 -13.28 9.04
N ALA A 53 14.35 -12.80 8.54
CA ALA A 53 14.43 -11.72 7.55
C ALA A 53 13.70 -12.02 6.23
N ASN A 54 13.57 -13.30 5.85
CA ASN A 54 12.88 -13.67 4.62
C ASN A 54 11.35 -13.54 4.73
N ASN A 55 10.75 -13.60 5.91
CA ASN A 55 9.29 -13.42 6.07
C ASN A 55 8.94 -12.03 6.62
N ASP A 56 9.95 -11.16 6.71
CA ASP A 56 9.85 -9.83 7.27
C ASP A 56 9.53 -8.84 6.13
N LEU A 57 8.23 -8.56 5.95
CA LEU A 57 7.74 -7.63 4.94
C LEU A 57 7.93 -6.21 5.43
N THR A 58 8.55 -5.35 4.62
CA THR A 58 8.94 -3.99 5.07
C THR A 58 8.18 -2.88 4.36
N ALA A 59 7.56 -3.16 3.21
CA ALA A 59 6.71 -2.21 2.51
C ALA A 59 5.74 -2.90 1.56
N GLY A 60 4.52 -2.38 1.49
CA GLY A 60 3.51 -2.79 0.51
C GLY A 60 3.24 -1.67 -0.50
N TYR A 61 3.16 -2.01 -1.78
CA TYR A 61 2.91 -1.10 -2.89
C TYR A 61 1.73 -1.60 -3.72
N TYR A 62 1.00 -0.66 -4.30
CA TYR A 62 0.01 -0.97 -5.33
C TYR A 62 0.08 0.03 -6.48
N ALA A 63 -0.26 -0.45 -7.66
CA ALA A 63 -0.60 0.37 -8.81
C ALA A 63 -1.82 -0.22 -9.50
N VAL A 64 -2.56 0.61 -10.21
CA VAL A 64 -3.75 0.18 -10.94
C VAL A 64 -3.72 0.76 -12.34
N ASP A 65 -4.20 0.00 -13.31
CA ASP A 65 -4.64 0.53 -14.59
C ASP A 65 -6.13 0.23 -14.81
N ALA A 66 -6.62 0.33 -16.04
CA ALA A 66 -8.03 0.15 -16.36
C ALA A 66 -8.56 -1.27 -16.02
N THR A 67 -7.71 -2.28 -16.00
CA THR A 67 -8.12 -3.68 -15.85
C THR A 67 -7.31 -4.47 -14.83
N THR A 68 -6.21 -3.91 -14.34
CA THR A 68 -5.19 -4.66 -13.61
C THR A 68 -4.84 -3.96 -12.30
N LEU A 69 -4.85 -4.73 -11.22
CA LEU A 69 -4.23 -4.38 -9.95
C LEU A 69 -2.84 -5.02 -9.92
N TYR A 70 -1.82 -4.19 -9.76
CA TYR A 70 -0.44 -4.59 -9.57
C TYR A 70 -0.08 -4.46 -8.10
N LEU A 71 0.55 -5.48 -7.54
CA LEU A 71 1.00 -5.52 -6.15
C LEU A 71 2.50 -5.80 -6.11
N LYS A 72 3.19 -5.15 -5.20
CA LYS A 72 4.59 -5.42 -4.86
C LYS A 72 4.75 -5.35 -3.35
N THR A 73 5.64 -6.18 -2.82
CA THR A 73 6.11 -6.06 -1.44
C THR A 73 7.63 -6.05 -1.43
N ASP A 74 8.22 -5.34 -0.47
CA ASP A 74 9.64 -5.46 -0.15
C ASP A 74 9.80 -6.38 1.07
N VAL A 75 10.89 -7.14 1.10
CA VAL A 75 11.26 -8.07 2.17
C VAL A 75 12.65 -7.71 2.69
N ALA A 76 12.88 -7.82 4.00
CA ALA A 76 14.17 -7.48 4.59
C ALA A 76 15.31 -8.41 4.12
N GLY A 77 14.99 -9.68 3.88
CA GLY A 77 15.89 -10.71 3.39
C GLY A 77 15.76 -10.97 1.89
N THR A 78 15.84 -12.25 1.52
CA THR A 78 15.68 -12.69 0.13
C THR A 78 14.35 -13.41 -0.02
N PHE A 79 13.61 -13.11 -1.08
CA PHE A 79 12.44 -13.90 -1.44
C PHE A 79 12.88 -15.32 -1.83
N LEU A 80 12.52 -16.31 -1.01
CA LEU A 80 12.85 -17.73 -1.22
C LEU A 80 11.58 -18.52 -1.59
N PRO A 81 11.33 -18.81 -2.88
CA PRO A 81 10.12 -19.53 -3.29
C PRO A 81 10.24 -21.06 -3.19
N ILE A 82 11.29 -21.61 -2.55
CA ILE A 82 11.74 -22.99 -2.82
C ILE A 82 11.61 -23.95 -1.63
N ASP A 83 11.25 -23.49 -0.44
CA ASP A 83 10.99 -24.34 0.72
C ASP A 83 9.67 -23.96 1.39
N PHE A 84 8.89 -24.97 1.80
CA PHE A 84 7.58 -24.81 2.46
C PHE A 84 7.65 -24.12 3.84
N THR A 85 8.80 -23.55 4.20
CA THR A 85 9.06 -22.82 5.44
C THR A 85 8.72 -21.34 5.32
N ASP A 86 8.98 -20.72 4.16
CA ASP A 86 8.75 -19.30 3.92
C ASP A 86 7.71 -19.14 2.80
N TYR A 87 6.53 -18.61 3.14
CA TYR A 87 5.45 -18.39 2.17
C TYR A 87 4.78 -17.04 2.40
N TYR A 88 4.42 -16.40 1.28
CA TYR A 88 3.71 -15.13 1.27
C TYR A 88 2.30 -15.36 0.74
N ILE A 89 1.31 -14.89 1.49
CA ILE A 89 -0.10 -15.05 1.12
C ILE A 89 -0.71 -13.66 0.95
N ILE A 90 -1.47 -13.50 -0.13
CA ILE A 90 -2.30 -12.33 -0.37
C ILE A 90 -3.73 -12.82 -0.39
N TYR A 91 -4.59 -12.21 0.41
CA TYR A 91 -6.02 -12.45 0.40
C TYR A 91 -6.75 -11.28 -0.25
N PHE A 92 -7.82 -11.58 -1.00
CA PHE A 92 -8.71 -10.60 -1.58
C PHE A 92 -10.13 -10.83 -1.08
N ASP A 93 -10.71 -9.79 -0.48
CA ASP A 93 -12.15 -9.68 -0.25
C ASP A 93 -12.72 -8.70 -1.27
N THR A 94 -13.42 -9.22 -2.28
CA THR A 94 -13.92 -8.44 -3.42
C THR A 94 -15.38 -8.05 -3.28
N ASP A 95 -16.14 -8.76 -2.45
CA ASP A 95 -17.58 -8.54 -2.26
C ASP A 95 -17.90 -7.84 -0.92
N ARG A 96 -16.92 -7.72 -0.01
CA ARG A 96 -17.07 -7.19 1.35
C ARG A 96 -18.19 -7.87 2.11
N SER A 97 -18.45 -9.14 1.78
CA SER A 97 -19.56 -9.87 2.33
C SER A 97 -19.11 -10.66 3.55
N THR A 98 -19.72 -10.29 4.68
CA THR A 98 -19.71 -11.03 5.94
C THR A 98 -20.52 -12.33 5.81
N GLY A 99 -20.61 -12.94 4.63
CA GLY A 99 -21.30 -14.19 4.32
C GLY A 99 -20.36 -15.21 3.69
N THR A 100 -19.29 -14.71 3.05
CA THR A 100 -18.43 -15.44 2.11
C THR A 100 -16.93 -15.30 2.45
N GLY A 101 -16.59 -14.54 3.50
CA GLY A 101 -15.22 -14.34 3.96
C GLY A 101 -14.51 -15.61 4.44
N TYR A 102 -13.17 -15.58 4.42
CA TYR A 102 -12.32 -16.69 4.82
C TYR A 102 -12.28 -16.83 6.35
N THR A 103 -12.43 -18.06 6.87
CA THR A 103 -12.49 -18.35 8.31
C THR A 103 -11.37 -19.29 8.74
N ALA A 104 -10.15 -18.76 8.88
CA ALA A 104 -8.99 -19.51 9.36
C ALA A 104 -8.33 -18.90 10.62
N GLY A 105 -9.06 -18.05 11.34
CA GLY A 105 -8.58 -17.46 12.59
C GLY A 105 -7.55 -16.36 12.34
N TRP A 106 -6.38 -16.43 12.97
CA TRP A 106 -5.35 -15.39 12.80
C TRP A 106 -4.85 -15.24 11.36
N TRP A 107 -5.08 -16.25 10.50
CA TRP A 107 -4.70 -16.22 9.09
C TRP A 107 -5.73 -15.53 8.19
N SER A 108 -6.94 -15.25 8.69
CA SER A 108 -7.96 -14.57 7.88
C SER A 108 -7.83 -13.05 7.86
N MET A 109 -6.82 -12.48 8.54
CA MET A 109 -6.61 -11.04 8.64
C MET A 109 -6.73 -10.34 7.28
N GLY A 110 -7.76 -9.50 7.13
CA GLY A 110 -8.01 -8.72 5.91
C GLY A 110 -8.88 -9.39 4.85
N ALA A 111 -9.25 -10.65 5.04
CA ALA A 111 -10.29 -11.36 4.29
C ALA A 111 -11.32 -12.02 5.20
N ASP A 112 -11.40 -11.53 6.45
CA ASP A 112 -12.27 -12.04 7.49
C ASP A 112 -13.74 -11.82 7.14
N TYR A 113 -14.55 -12.83 7.44
CA TYR A 113 -15.97 -12.66 7.73
C TYR A 113 -16.10 -11.84 9.02
N ARG A 114 -16.53 -10.57 8.96
CA ARG A 114 -17.00 -9.83 10.16
C ARG A 114 -18.19 -8.93 9.89
#